data_AF-A0A2E3HB14-F1
#
_entry.id   AF-A0A2E3HB14-F1
#
_cell.length_a   1.000
_cell.length_b   1.000
_cell.length_c   1.000
_cell.angle_alpha   90.00
_cell.angle_beta   90.00
_cell.angle_gamma   90.00
#
_symmetry.space_group_name_H-M   'P 1'
#
loop_
_entity.id
_entity.type
_entity.pdbx_description
1 polymer ?
#
loop_
_entity_poly.entity_id
_entity_poly.type
_entity_poly.pdbx_seq_one_letter_code
_entity_poly.pdbx_strand_id
1 'polypeptide(L)'
;MKPILASYLFILSTALTLWAQPTPEEWCTELRKKYEALDGFRATYTAISPTAEEPLHGFILEDRKTGACLVQMLSDSGSGGRIWWLPPGKNEAGGAFAMFGETTFQIQGLGALMRATNALLSPEDKPSTFSIAPVIHLGAETITVFLTSAHGLYPPAVSGLALATVEEARELSDSVEFILPDGSWTRLQKATGLLAGQGYPSEQGERSLRLKSVEPLGGLQALREEIPDIAPDKLQQTSAEELRIADALHTTLFRAFVSRPPGEALEPLEQLFADNRKKLAAYWLASWGRRPPPGIPAEVIRDMQNLEGQKRQFHLEWTAARKARPSDMKDVSFSAFFRMRRMKLRQDLRKKINAEADNLPALAHLEILLDGEISKLAPGQVARGRALAKALVQSQRDTMVMAILPLVPERFLDEPRSPTPELPPQE
;
A
#
# COMPACT_ATOMS: atom_id res chain seq x y z
N MET A 1 74.29 1.18 33.00
CA MET A 1 73.67 2.52 32.99
C MET A 1 72.36 2.43 32.21
N LYS A 2 71.29 3.03 32.74
CA LYS A 2 69.91 3.01 32.20
C LYS A 2 69.82 3.59 30.76
N PRO A 3 68.79 3.24 29.97
CA PRO A 3 67.47 3.85 30.15
C PRO A 3 66.33 2.85 30.33
N ILE A 4 65.49 3.16 31.32
CA ILE A 4 64.05 2.90 31.35
C ILE A 4 63.43 4.05 30.56
N LEU A 5 62.75 3.79 29.44
CA LEU A 5 61.59 4.54 28.93
C LEU A 5 61.20 3.98 27.55
N ALA A 6 60.49 2.85 27.52
CA ALA A 6 59.60 2.48 26.40
C ALA A 6 58.69 1.28 26.80
N SER A 7 58.38 1.13 28.09
CA SER A 7 57.16 0.43 28.48
C SER A 7 56.05 1.48 28.45
N TYR A 8 54.89 1.13 27.87
CA TYR A 8 53.68 1.95 27.71
C TYR A 8 53.43 2.66 26.37
N LEU A 9 53.97 2.19 25.24
CA LEU A 9 53.35 2.52 23.94
C LEU A 9 53.36 1.36 22.94
N PHE A 10 53.29 0.14 23.45
CA PHE A 10 52.67 -0.98 22.74
C PHE A 10 51.36 -1.27 23.47
N ILE A 11 50.44 -0.28 23.41
CA ILE A 11 49.04 -0.67 23.28
C ILE A 11 49.07 -1.49 21.99
N LEU A 12 49.01 -2.80 22.15
CA LEU A 12 48.69 -3.69 21.06
C LEU A 12 47.50 -3.04 20.33
N SER A 13 47.79 -2.49 19.17
CA SER A 13 46.85 -2.21 18.10
C SER A 13 46.33 -3.53 17.52
N THR A 14 46.04 -4.50 18.40
CA THR A 14 44.96 -5.47 18.22
C THR A 14 43.64 -4.78 18.62
N ALA A 15 43.37 -3.62 18.03
CA ALA A 15 42.15 -3.56 17.25
C ALA A 15 42.42 -4.53 16.09
N LEU A 16 42.24 -5.85 16.23
CA LEU A 16 40.89 -6.41 16.13
C LEU A 16 40.06 -5.41 15.34
N THR A 17 40.32 -5.38 14.03
CA THR A 17 39.23 -5.40 13.07
C THR A 17 38.29 -6.52 13.53
N LEU A 18 37.50 -6.27 14.58
CA LEU A 18 36.13 -6.73 14.62
C LEU A 18 35.64 -6.27 13.26
N TRP A 19 35.53 -7.22 12.34
CA TRP A 19 34.82 -7.01 11.10
C TRP A 19 33.49 -6.41 11.57
N ALA A 20 33.31 -5.11 11.30
CA ALA A 20 32.12 -4.43 11.74
C ALA A 20 30.98 -5.26 11.20
N GLN A 21 30.14 -5.79 12.10
CA GLN A 21 28.98 -6.57 11.67
C GLN A 21 28.19 -5.68 10.72
N PRO A 22 27.80 -6.17 9.54
CA PRO A 22 27.08 -5.34 8.58
C PRO A 22 25.84 -4.75 9.24
N THR A 23 25.53 -3.50 8.92
CA THR A 23 24.30 -2.86 9.41
C THR A 23 23.06 -3.56 8.84
N PRO A 24 21.87 -3.41 9.46
CA PRO A 24 20.63 -3.93 8.89
C PRO A 24 20.41 -3.49 7.43
N GLU A 25 20.76 -2.25 7.09
CA GLU A 25 20.65 -1.70 5.74
C GLU A 25 21.66 -2.34 4.76
N GLU A 26 22.89 -2.59 5.20
CA GLU A 26 23.91 -3.27 4.39
C GLU A 26 23.49 -4.71 4.08
N TRP A 27 22.99 -5.44 5.09
CA TRP A 27 22.43 -6.77 4.90
C TRP A 27 21.27 -6.77 3.93
N CYS A 28 20.31 -5.85 4.09
CA CYS A 28 19.17 -5.76 3.18
C CYS A 28 19.62 -5.43 1.76
N THR A 29 20.61 -4.57 1.58
CA THR A 29 21.16 -4.22 0.26
C THR A 29 21.83 -5.43 -0.41
N GLU A 30 22.56 -6.25 0.34
CA GLU A 30 23.17 -7.47 -0.19
C GLU A 30 22.11 -8.52 -0.57
N LEU A 31 21.20 -8.81 0.35
CA LEU A 31 20.15 -9.81 0.15
C LEU A 31 19.18 -9.40 -0.97
N ARG A 32 19.01 -8.09 -1.17
CA ARG A 32 18.25 -7.56 -2.31
C ARG A 32 18.86 -7.99 -3.63
N LYS A 33 20.19 -7.90 -3.79
CA LYS A 33 20.87 -8.33 -5.02
C LYS A 33 20.69 -9.83 -5.27
N LYS A 34 20.67 -10.64 -4.21
CA LYS A 34 20.40 -12.09 -4.32
C LYS A 34 18.99 -12.36 -4.81
N TYR A 35 18.01 -11.66 -4.24
CA TYR A 35 16.62 -11.75 -4.68
C TYR A 35 16.42 -11.25 -6.11
N GLU A 36 17.14 -10.21 -6.54
CA GLU A 36 17.10 -9.72 -7.92
C GLU A 36 17.69 -10.67 -8.95
N ALA A 37 18.63 -11.51 -8.54
CA ALA A 37 19.27 -12.49 -9.41
C ALA A 37 18.41 -13.75 -9.67
N LEU A 38 17.24 -13.86 -9.04
CA LEU A 38 16.31 -14.96 -9.30
C LEU A 38 15.56 -14.71 -10.62
N ASP A 39 15.51 -15.70 -11.51
CA ASP A 39 14.72 -15.63 -12.76
C ASP A 39 13.22 -15.87 -12.52
N GLY A 40 12.92 -16.84 -11.65
CA GLY A 40 11.57 -17.19 -11.24
C GLY A 40 11.63 -18.38 -10.30
N PHE A 41 10.73 -18.44 -9.33
CA PHE A 41 10.80 -19.44 -8.27
C PHE A 41 9.44 -19.90 -7.77
N ARG A 42 9.46 -21.09 -7.17
CA ARG A 42 8.45 -21.61 -6.26
C ARG A 42 9.06 -21.72 -4.88
N ALA A 43 8.54 -20.96 -3.92
CA ALA A 43 8.93 -21.04 -2.52
C ALA A 43 7.79 -21.62 -1.70
N THR A 44 8.02 -22.72 -1.00
CA THR A 44 7.00 -23.39 -0.16
C THR A 44 7.15 -22.98 1.30
N TYR A 45 6.03 -22.76 1.98
CA TYR A 45 5.98 -22.23 3.34
C TYR A 45 5.06 -23.05 4.24
N THR A 46 5.36 -23.01 5.54
CA THR A 46 4.42 -23.42 6.60
C THR A 46 4.30 -22.30 7.60
N ALA A 47 3.07 -22.02 8.02
CA ALA A 47 2.78 -21.00 9.00
C ALA A 47 1.94 -21.56 10.15
N ILE A 48 2.23 -21.10 11.36
CA ILE A 48 1.48 -21.38 12.58
C ILE A 48 1.05 -20.01 13.12
N SER A 49 -0.25 -19.84 13.29
CA SER A 49 -0.90 -18.62 13.78
C SER A 49 -1.70 -18.97 15.03
N PRO A 50 -1.77 -18.09 16.05
CA PRO A 50 -2.55 -18.35 17.26
C PRO A 50 -4.06 -18.38 16.99
N THR A 51 -4.50 -17.84 15.85
CA THR A 51 -5.91 -17.76 15.43
C THR A 51 -6.32 -18.84 14.44
N ALA A 52 -5.37 -19.64 13.95
CA ALA A 52 -5.66 -20.75 13.06
C ALA A 52 -5.75 -22.05 13.87
N GLU A 53 -6.80 -22.83 13.66
CA GLU A 53 -6.96 -24.14 14.31
C GLU A 53 -5.91 -25.15 13.84
N GLU A 54 -5.45 -24.99 12.61
CA GLU A 54 -4.47 -25.86 11.94
C GLU A 54 -3.31 -25.02 11.37
N PRO A 55 -2.10 -25.58 11.26
CA PRO A 55 -1.04 -24.98 10.47
C PRO A 55 -1.48 -24.72 9.03
N LEU A 56 -1.02 -23.59 8.47
CA LEU A 56 -1.25 -23.26 7.07
C LEU A 56 -0.06 -23.68 6.24
N HIS A 57 -0.34 -24.37 5.15
CA HIS A 57 0.61 -24.79 4.12
C HIS A 57 0.40 -23.94 2.87
N GLY A 58 1.50 -23.44 2.32
CA GLY A 58 1.41 -22.47 1.25
C GLY A 58 2.62 -22.44 0.34
N PHE A 59 2.50 -21.62 -0.68
CA PHE A 59 3.60 -21.34 -1.58
C PHE A 59 3.47 -19.96 -2.21
N ILE A 60 4.60 -19.46 -2.69
CA ILE A 60 4.73 -18.29 -3.54
C ILE A 60 5.31 -18.76 -4.87
N LEU A 61 4.64 -18.39 -5.97
CA LEU A 61 5.19 -18.42 -7.33
C LEU A 61 5.46 -16.99 -7.76
N GLU A 62 6.63 -16.76 -8.31
CA GLU A 62 6.97 -15.48 -8.92
C GLU A 62 7.75 -15.73 -10.21
N ASP A 63 7.26 -15.18 -11.32
CA ASP A 63 8.00 -15.08 -12.58
C ASP A 63 8.57 -13.66 -12.70
N ARG A 64 9.86 -13.49 -12.42
CA ARG A 64 10.50 -12.17 -12.36
C ARG A 64 10.62 -11.51 -13.71
N LYS A 65 10.61 -12.29 -14.80
CA LYS A 65 10.66 -11.76 -16.15
C LYS A 65 9.40 -11.00 -16.52
N THR A 66 8.24 -11.48 -16.08
CA THR A 66 6.94 -10.89 -16.41
C THR A 66 6.38 -10.04 -15.28
N GLY A 67 6.71 -10.37 -14.03
CA GLY A 67 6.09 -9.82 -12.83
C GLY A 67 4.79 -10.53 -12.43
N ALA A 68 4.48 -11.68 -13.04
CA ALA A 68 3.37 -12.53 -12.64
C ALA A 68 3.68 -13.22 -11.32
N CYS A 69 2.69 -13.29 -10.43
CA CYS A 69 2.85 -13.98 -9.16
C CYS A 69 1.55 -14.62 -8.66
N LEU A 70 1.69 -15.65 -7.84
CA LEU A 70 0.61 -16.35 -7.14
C LEU A 70 1.07 -16.65 -5.72
N VAL A 71 0.21 -16.40 -4.75
CA VAL A 71 0.38 -16.82 -3.36
C VAL A 71 -0.77 -17.72 -2.98
N GLN A 72 -0.47 -18.81 -2.30
CA GLN A 72 -1.45 -19.67 -1.66
C GLN A 72 -1.09 -19.85 -0.19
N MET A 73 -2.09 -19.81 0.68
CA MET A 73 -2.01 -20.27 2.08
C MET A 73 -3.30 -21.02 2.41
N LEU A 74 -3.22 -22.33 2.69
CA LEU A 74 -4.36 -23.20 2.97
C LEU A 74 -4.07 -24.09 4.18
N SER A 75 -5.06 -24.34 5.03
CA SER A 75 -5.02 -25.41 6.04
C SER A 75 -5.23 -26.79 5.39
N ASP A 76 -5.05 -27.85 6.17
CA ASP A 76 -5.33 -29.22 5.73
C ASP A 76 -6.83 -29.42 5.41
N SER A 77 -7.70 -28.74 6.15
CA SER A 77 -9.14 -28.63 5.87
C SER A 77 -9.49 -27.80 4.62
N GLY A 78 -8.52 -27.19 3.95
CA GLY A 78 -8.72 -26.35 2.76
C GLY A 78 -9.15 -24.91 3.05
N SER A 79 -9.15 -24.50 4.32
CA SER A 79 -9.45 -23.12 4.72
C SER A 79 -8.28 -22.19 4.41
N GLY A 80 -8.55 -21.03 3.84
CA GLY A 80 -7.52 -20.04 3.49
C GLY A 80 -7.82 -19.36 2.17
N GLY A 81 -6.77 -19.03 1.40
CA GLY A 81 -6.96 -18.36 0.13
C GLY A 81 -5.78 -18.36 -0.81
N ARG A 82 -6.07 -17.90 -2.03
CA ARG A 82 -5.12 -17.66 -3.11
C ARG A 82 -5.23 -16.21 -3.57
N ILE A 83 -4.11 -15.57 -3.86
CA ILE A 83 -4.06 -14.24 -4.47
C ILE A 83 -3.07 -14.31 -5.63
N TRP A 84 -3.46 -13.85 -6.81
CA TRP A 84 -2.56 -13.82 -7.95
C TRP A 84 -2.67 -12.53 -8.76
N TRP A 85 -1.57 -12.22 -9.43
CA TRP A 85 -1.43 -11.10 -10.34
C TRP A 85 -0.88 -11.60 -11.67
N LEU A 86 -1.56 -11.22 -12.74
CA LEU A 86 -1.09 -11.37 -14.11
C LEU A 86 -0.85 -9.98 -14.71
N PRO A 87 0.38 -9.64 -15.12
CA PRO A 87 0.65 -8.42 -15.85
C PRO A 87 -0.05 -8.46 -17.22
N PRO A 88 -0.48 -7.31 -17.77
CA PRO A 88 -1.05 -7.26 -19.11
C PRO A 88 -0.02 -7.69 -20.16
N GLY A 89 -0.42 -8.59 -21.05
CA GLY A 89 0.38 -9.04 -22.19
C GLY A 89 0.02 -8.27 -23.47
N LYS A 90 0.77 -8.50 -24.56
CA LYS A 90 0.50 -7.85 -25.87
C LYS A 90 -0.94 -8.00 -26.35
N ASN A 91 -1.59 -9.13 -26.03
CA ASN A 91 -2.95 -9.46 -26.48
C ASN A 91 -3.84 -10.01 -25.34
N GLU A 92 -3.40 -9.92 -24.09
CA GLU A 92 -4.11 -10.49 -22.94
C GLU A 92 -4.31 -9.42 -21.87
N ALA A 93 -5.56 -9.26 -21.43
CA ALA A 93 -5.88 -8.39 -20.31
C ALA A 93 -5.28 -8.97 -19.03
N GLY A 94 -4.38 -8.22 -18.39
CA GLY A 94 -3.86 -8.55 -17.07
C GLY A 94 -4.95 -8.40 -15.99
N GLY A 95 -4.65 -8.86 -14.78
CA GLY A 95 -5.60 -8.77 -13.68
C GLY A 95 -5.03 -9.20 -12.33
N ALA A 96 -5.66 -8.68 -11.28
CA ALA A 96 -5.47 -9.09 -9.90
C ALA A 96 -6.69 -9.88 -9.45
N PHE A 97 -6.48 -11.00 -8.78
CA PHE A 97 -7.56 -11.84 -8.32
C PHE A 97 -7.26 -12.40 -6.93
N ALA A 98 -8.32 -12.67 -6.18
CA ALA A 98 -8.26 -13.41 -4.93
C ALA A 98 -9.34 -14.47 -4.91
N MET A 99 -9.08 -15.60 -4.25
CA MET A 99 -10.05 -16.65 -4.04
C MET A 99 -9.98 -17.11 -2.58
N PHE A 100 -11.14 -17.10 -1.93
CA PHE A 100 -11.32 -17.52 -0.54
C PHE A 100 -12.48 -18.52 -0.50
N GLY A 101 -12.18 -19.76 -0.14
CA GLY A 101 -13.13 -20.87 -0.32
C GLY A 101 -13.63 -20.96 -1.77
N GLU A 102 -14.94 -20.97 -1.97
CA GLU A 102 -15.57 -21.03 -3.30
C GLU A 102 -15.75 -19.65 -3.97
N THR A 103 -15.41 -18.56 -3.29
CA THR A 103 -15.64 -17.21 -3.82
C THR A 103 -14.41 -16.67 -4.50
N THR A 104 -14.55 -16.23 -5.76
CA THR A 104 -13.49 -15.57 -6.53
C THR A 104 -13.79 -14.09 -6.71
N PHE A 105 -12.77 -13.27 -6.49
CA PHE A 105 -12.81 -11.83 -6.62
C PHE A 105 -11.84 -11.35 -7.70
N GLN A 106 -12.28 -10.44 -8.56
CA GLN A 106 -11.40 -9.59 -9.35
C GLN A 106 -11.14 -8.29 -8.58
N ILE A 107 -9.87 -8.01 -8.32
CA ILE A 107 -9.43 -6.86 -7.54
C ILE A 107 -9.22 -5.69 -8.50
N GLN A 108 -10.11 -4.70 -8.41
CA GLN A 108 -10.08 -3.50 -9.22
C GLN A 108 -8.98 -2.55 -8.74
N GLY A 109 -8.32 -1.88 -9.68
CA GLY A 109 -7.41 -0.77 -9.40
C GLY A 109 -6.03 -1.13 -8.88
N LEU A 110 -5.72 -2.40 -8.56
CA LEU A 110 -4.45 -2.78 -7.92
C LEU A 110 -3.21 -2.35 -8.71
N GLY A 111 -3.20 -2.57 -10.03
CA GLY A 111 -2.10 -2.09 -10.88
C GLY A 111 -1.96 -0.56 -10.89
N ALA A 112 -3.07 0.19 -10.84
CA ALA A 112 -3.05 1.65 -10.76
C ALA A 112 -2.58 2.12 -9.37
N LEU A 113 -2.98 1.42 -8.31
CA LEU A 113 -2.60 1.73 -6.93
C LEU A 113 -1.09 1.62 -6.78
N MET A 114 -0.52 0.51 -7.21
CA MET A 114 0.93 0.29 -7.18
C MET A 114 1.71 1.34 -7.98
N ARG A 115 1.22 1.75 -9.16
CA ARG A 115 1.82 2.85 -9.93
C ARG A 115 1.77 4.17 -9.19
N ALA A 116 0.63 4.47 -8.54
CA ALA A 116 0.49 5.68 -7.74
C ALA A 116 1.42 5.66 -6.51
N THR A 117 1.58 4.50 -5.86
CA THR A 117 2.56 4.30 -4.78
C THR A 117 3.98 4.59 -5.27
N ASN A 118 4.39 3.98 -6.38
CA ASN A 118 5.73 4.21 -6.93
C ASN A 118 5.96 5.68 -7.30
N ALA A 119 4.97 6.34 -7.90
CA ALA A 119 5.08 7.77 -8.25
C ALA A 119 5.20 8.69 -7.02
N LEU A 120 4.70 8.25 -5.85
CA LEU A 120 4.88 8.93 -4.56
C LEU A 120 6.24 8.64 -3.92
N LEU A 121 6.77 7.43 -4.12
CA LEU A 121 8.04 6.98 -3.51
C LEU A 121 9.28 7.27 -4.37
N SER A 122 9.12 7.45 -5.68
CA SER A 122 10.20 7.66 -6.64
C SER A 122 9.74 8.70 -7.67
N PRO A 123 10.18 9.96 -7.54
CA PRO A 123 9.77 11.05 -8.43
C PRO A 123 10.43 11.01 -9.81
N GLU A 124 11.38 10.11 -10.08
CA GLU A 124 11.96 9.93 -11.42
C GLU A 124 10.95 9.24 -12.36
N ASP A 125 10.63 9.89 -13.48
CA ASP A 125 9.75 9.40 -14.57
C ASP A 125 10.35 8.23 -15.36
N LYS A 126 10.90 7.21 -14.70
CA LYS A 126 11.26 5.97 -15.38
C LYS A 126 9.99 5.15 -15.58
N PRO A 127 9.68 4.69 -16.81
CA PRO A 127 8.63 3.72 -17.02
C PRO A 127 9.02 2.46 -16.26
N SER A 128 8.46 2.27 -15.06
CA SER A 128 8.71 1.07 -14.27
C SER A 128 8.08 -0.09 -15.03
N THR A 129 8.89 -0.98 -15.60
CA THR A 129 8.43 -2.34 -15.83
C THR A 129 7.86 -2.85 -14.52
N PHE A 130 6.56 -3.12 -14.56
CA PHE A 130 5.75 -3.32 -13.36
C PHE A 130 5.95 -4.73 -12.82
N SER A 131 6.95 -4.88 -11.95
CA SER A 131 7.17 -6.13 -11.25
C SER A 131 6.61 -5.99 -9.83
N ILE A 132 5.61 -6.79 -9.51
CA ILE A 132 5.09 -6.93 -8.14
C ILE A 132 5.75 -8.15 -7.52
N ALA A 133 6.11 -8.01 -6.24
CA ALA A 133 6.49 -9.14 -5.41
C ALA A 133 5.41 -9.40 -4.35
N PRO A 134 4.95 -10.65 -4.18
CA PRO A 134 4.12 -11.01 -3.05
C PRO A 134 4.92 -11.05 -1.76
N VAL A 135 4.27 -10.70 -0.65
CA VAL A 135 4.83 -10.76 0.70
C VAL A 135 3.83 -11.48 1.59
N ILE A 136 4.34 -12.44 2.37
CA ILE A 136 3.62 -13.05 3.47
C ILE A 136 4.18 -12.43 4.75
N HIS A 137 3.30 -11.85 5.55
CA HIS A 137 3.65 -11.25 6.83
C HIS A 137 2.87 -11.95 7.94
N LEU A 138 3.60 -12.49 8.91
CA LEU A 138 3.06 -13.04 10.15
C LEU A 138 2.77 -11.87 11.09
N GLY A 139 1.53 -11.40 11.10
CA GLY A 139 1.06 -10.42 12.07
C GLY A 139 0.79 -11.05 13.44
N ALA A 140 0.52 -10.20 14.43
CA ALA A 140 0.20 -10.64 15.78
C ALA A 140 -1.08 -11.48 15.84
N GLU A 141 -2.09 -11.13 15.05
CA GLU A 141 -3.41 -11.79 15.06
C GLU A 141 -3.70 -12.58 13.79
N THR A 142 -3.11 -12.20 12.66
CA THR A 142 -3.41 -12.79 11.36
C THR A 142 -2.18 -12.90 10.48
N ILE A 143 -2.18 -13.85 9.56
CA ILE A 143 -1.22 -13.90 8.47
C ILE A 143 -1.78 -13.04 7.33
N THR A 144 -1.03 -12.03 6.93
CA THR A 144 -1.41 -11.13 5.85
C THR A 144 -0.60 -11.45 4.61
N VAL A 145 -1.28 -11.54 3.48
CA VAL A 145 -0.64 -11.60 2.16
C VAL A 145 -0.92 -10.28 1.45
N PHE A 146 0.13 -9.63 0.98
CA PHE A 146 0.01 -8.40 0.21
C PHE A 146 1.03 -8.34 -0.90
N LEU A 147 0.88 -7.34 -1.75
CA LEU A 147 1.72 -7.10 -2.91
C LEU A 147 2.57 -5.85 -2.66
N THR A 148 3.87 -5.92 -2.96
CA THR A 148 4.80 -4.79 -2.87
C THR A 148 5.55 -4.61 -4.19
N SER A 149 6.28 -3.50 -4.31
CA SER A 149 7.13 -3.26 -5.47
C SER A 149 8.29 -4.27 -5.44
N ALA A 150 8.41 -5.07 -6.50
CA ALA A 150 9.55 -5.96 -6.64
C ALA A 150 10.84 -5.20 -6.92
N HIS A 151 10.81 -3.87 -7.09
CA HIS A 151 11.98 -2.98 -7.29
C HIS A 151 12.26 -2.07 -6.08
N GLY A 152 11.68 -2.38 -4.92
CA GLY A 152 11.97 -1.65 -3.69
C GLY A 152 13.45 -1.69 -3.28
N LEU A 153 13.84 -0.77 -2.41
CA LEU A 153 15.22 -0.62 -1.92
C LEU A 153 15.73 -1.89 -1.19
N TYR A 154 14.80 -2.66 -0.60
CA TYR A 154 15.08 -3.83 0.23
C TYR A 154 14.29 -5.05 -0.28
N PRO A 155 14.65 -6.27 0.16
CA PRO A 155 13.90 -7.48 -0.16
C PRO A 155 12.41 -7.34 0.20
N PRO A 156 11.48 -7.90 -0.60
CA PRO A 156 10.04 -7.77 -0.36
C PRO A 156 9.63 -8.17 1.06
N ALA A 157 10.23 -9.24 1.58
CA ALA A 157 9.98 -9.78 2.91
C ALA A 157 10.24 -8.80 4.07
N VAL A 158 11.02 -7.74 3.84
CA VAL A 158 11.30 -6.69 4.83
C VAL A 158 10.71 -5.34 4.45
N SER A 159 9.90 -5.26 3.38
CA SER A 159 9.23 -4.00 2.99
C SER A 159 8.28 -3.48 4.07
N GLY A 160 7.85 -4.38 4.97
CA GLY A 160 7.05 -4.10 6.16
C GLY A 160 7.86 -3.97 7.45
N LEU A 161 9.20 -3.88 7.41
CA LEU A 161 10.05 -3.60 8.59
C LEU A 161 10.55 -2.16 8.62
N ALA A 162 10.56 -1.56 9.81
CA ALA A 162 11.22 -0.27 10.03
C ALA A 162 12.67 -0.57 10.37
N LEU A 163 13.58 -0.55 9.39
CA LEU A 163 14.97 -0.98 9.62
C LEU A 163 15.67 -0.16 10.72
N ALA A 164 15.33 1.12 10.87
CA ALA A 164 15.84 1.97 11.94
C ALA A 164 15.45 1.52 13.36
N THR A 165 14.47 0.63 13.50
CA THR A 165 14.07 0.04 14.79
C THR A 165 14.56 -1.37 14.98
N VAL A 166 15.28 -1.94 14.02
CA VAL A 166 15.93 -3.25 14.20
C VAL A 166 16.95 -3.09 15.30
N GLU A 167 16.76 -3.86 16.38
CA GLU A 167 17.64 -3.84 17.55
C GLU A 167 18.95 -4.58 17.25
N GLU A 168 18.84 -5.73 16.57
CA GLU A 168 19.97 -6.59 16.21
C GLU A 168 19.74 -7.20 14.82
N ALA A 169 20.77 -7.17 13.97
CA ALA A 169 20.87 -8.02 12.80
C ALA A 169 21.91 -9.10 13.06
N ARG A 170 21.46 -10.36 13.18
CA ARG A 170 22.29 -11.51 13.49
C ARG A 170 22.51 -12.37 12.26
N GLU A 171 23.77 -12.55 11.88
CA GLU A 171 24.13 -13.51 10.85
C GLU A 171 24.05 -14.94 11.39
N LEU A 172 23.30 -15.81 10.70
CA LEU A 172 23.22 -17.25 10.93
C LEU A 172 23.92 -18.01 9.80
N SER A 173 24.00 -19.34 9.89
CA SER A 173 24.71 -20.16 8.88
C SER A 173 24.14 -19.99 7.47
N ASP A 174 22.81 -20.00 7.33
CA ASP A 174 22.08 -19.98 6.06
C ASP A 174 21.20 -18.74 5.86
N SER A 175 21.11 -17.88 6.87
CA SER A 175 20.16 -16.78 6.93
C SER A 175 20.71 -15.59 7.72
N VAL A 176 20.03 -14.45 7.63
CA VAL A 176 20.24 -13.27 8.47
C VAL A 176 18.94 -13.00 9.20
N GLU A 177 19.01 -12.88 10.52
CA GLU A 177 17.88 -12.61 11.42
C GLU A 177 17.86 -11.15 11.83
N PHE A 178 16.74 -10.46 11.58
CA PHE A 178 16.48 -9.10 12.02
C PHE A 178 15.53 -9.16 13.22
N ILE A 179 15.99 -8.71 14.38
CA ILE A 179 15.26 -8.73 15.65
C ILE A 179 14.70 -7.32 15.93
N LEU A 180 13.41 -7.26 16.24
CA LEU A 180 12.71 -6.03 16.62
C LEU A 180 12.70 -5.87 18.15
N PRO A 181 12.41 -4.65 18.67
CA PRO A 181 12.48 -4.36 20.10
C PRO A 181 11.45 -5.13 20.96
N ASP A 182 10.40 -5.67 20.34
CA ASP A 182 9.42 -6.54 20.98
C ASP A 182 9.86 -8.01 21.01
N GLY A 183 11.08 -8.30 20.55
CA GLY A 183 11.67 -9.64 20.42
C GLY A 183 11.13 -10.44 19.24
N SER A 184 10.21 -9.89 18.44
CA SER A 184 9.82 -10.54 17.18
C SER A 184 10.97 -10.48 16.18
N TRP A 185 10.99 -11.42 15.24
CA TRP A 185 12.10 -11.57 14.31
C TRP A 185 11.65 -11.92 12.91
N THR A 186 12.44 -11.48 11.93
CA THR A 186 12.31 -11.83 10.51
C THR A 186 13.65 -12.34 10.00
N ARG A 187 13.66 -13.48 9.31
CA ARG A 187 14.86 -14.09 8.72
C ARG A 187 14.79 -14.05 7.20
N LEU A 188 15.92 -13.71 6.58
CA LEU A 188 16.12 -13.80 5.15
C LEU A 188 17.18 -14.84 4.80
N GLN A 189 16.95 -15.66 3.79
CA GLN A 189 17.89 -16.70 3.35
C GLN A 189 19.07 -16.06 2.60
N LYS A 190 20.31 -16.33 3.00
CA LYS A 190 21.50 -15.74 2.38
C LYS A 190 21.68 -16.08 0.90
N ALA A 191 21.26 -17.29 0.51
CA ALA A 191 21.40 -17.76 -0.87
C ALA A 191 20.50 -17.01 -1.86
N THR A 192 19.28 -16.65 -1.44
CA THR A 192 18.22 -16.17 -2.34
C THR A 192 17.68 -14.80 -1.99
N GLY A 193 17.93 -14.29 -0.78
CA GLY A 193 17.29 -13.07 -0.25
C GLY A 193 15.79 -13.23 0.06
N LEU A 194 15.22 -14.43 -0.06
CA LEU A 194 13.82 -14.70 0.25
C LEU A 194 13.58 -14.78 1.76
N LEU A 195 12.32 -14.65 2.16
CA LEU A 195 11.91 -14.91 3.53
C LEU A 195 12.24 -16.35 3.93
N ALA A 196 13.13 -16.53 4.90
CA ALA A 196 13.46 -17.82 5.50
C ALA A 196 12.54 -18.15 6.68
N GLY A 197 12.10 -17.12 7.42
CA GLY A 197 11.05 -17.27 8.41
C GLY A 197 10.72 -16.00 9.18
N GLN A 198 9.65 -16.04 9.95
CA GLN A 198 9.24 -14.99 10.90
C GLN A 198 8.75 -15.64 12.18
N GLY A 199 8.81 -14.93 13.30
CA GLY A 199 8.27 -15.42 14.55
C GLY A 199 8.23 -14.38 15.65
N TYR A 200 7.56 -14.75 16.73
CA TYR A 200 7.45 -13.99 17.97
C TYR A 200 8.20 -14.72 19.09
N PRO A 201 8.53 -14.04 20.20
CA PRO A 201 9.07 -14.70 21.39
C PRO A 201 8.16 -15.85 21.84
N SER A 202 8.73 -16.99 22.22
CA SER A 202 7.99 -18.21 22.55
C SER A 202 6.98 -18.04 23.70
N GLU A 203 7.21 -17.05 24.58
CA GLU A 203 6.31 -16.68 25.68
C GLU A 203 4.94 -16.16 25.19
N GLN A 204 4.81 -15.77 23.91
CA GLN A 204 3.57 -15.28 23.29
C GLN A 204 2.78 -16.39 22.56
N GLY A 205 3.17 -17.66 22.74
CA GLY A 205 2.63 -18.83 22.04
C GLY A 205 3.40 -19.15 20.76
N GLU A 206 3.22 -20.37 20.21
CA GLU A 206 3.89 -20.78 18.98
C GLU A 206 3.31 -20.02 17.78
N ARG A 207 4.10 -19.09 17.24
CA ARG A 207 3.76 -18.33 16.03
C ARG A 207 4.99 -18.31 15.16
N SER A 208 4.90 -18.92 13.98
CA SER A 208 6.03 -18.90 13.07
C SER A 208 5.61 -19.06 11.63
N LEU A 209 6.39 -18.47 10.73
CA LEU A 209 6.35 -18.70 9.30
C LEU A 209 7.72 -19.25 8.92
N ARG A 210 7.78 -20.35 8.19
CA ARG A 210 9.04 -21.02 7.85
C ARG A 210 9.06 -21.42 6.38
N LEU A 211 10.13 -21.04 5.69
CA LEU A 211 10.44 -21.52 4.35
C LEU A 211 10.82 -23.01 4.41
N LYS A 212 10.30 -23.80 3.48
CA LYS A 212 10.54 -25.25 3.39
C LYS A 212 11.43 -25.61 2.21
N SER A 213 11.12 -25.10 1.02
CA SER A 213 11.93 -25.29 -0.18
C SER A 213 11.84 -24.09 -1.11
N VAL A 214 12.86 -23.95 -1.96
CA VAL A 214 12.85 -23.01 -3.10
C VAL A 214 13.28 -23.79 -4.34
N GLU A 215 12.45 -23.78 -5.35
CA GLU A 215 12.67 -24.46 -6.63
C GLU A 215 12.61 -23.44 -7.76
N PRO A 216 13.47 -23.55 -8.80
CA PRO A 216 13.34 -22.70 -9.99
C PRO A 216 12.00 -22.90 -10.67
N LEU A 217 11.37 -21.81 -11.10
CA LEU A 217 10.12 -21.86 -11.86
C LEU A 217 10.41 -22.00 -13.36
N GLY A 218 9.71 -22.90 -14.05
CA GLY A 218 9.80 -23.11 -15.49
C GLY A 218 9.25 -21.96 -16.36
N GLY A 219 9.18 -20.74 -15.84
CA GLY A 219 8.60 -19.55 -16.48
C GLY A 219 7.08 -19.42 -16.34
N LEU A 220 6.49 -18.46 -17.06
CA LEU A 220 5.08 -18.07 -16.95
C LEU A 220 4.10 -19.24 -17.15
N GLN A 221 4.43 -20.23 -17.99
CA GLN A 221 3.55 -21.37 -18.25
C GLN A 221 3.36 -22.22 -16.98
N ALA A 222 4.43 -22.50 -16.24
CA ALA A 222 4.35 -23.23 -14.96
C ALA A 222 3.53 -22.46 -13.91
N LEU A 223 3.56 -21.12 -13.96
CA LEU A 223 2.69 -20.30 -13.12
C LEU A 223 1.22 -20.43 -13.53
N ARG A 224 0.92 -20.39 -14.84
CA ARG A 224 -0.45 -20.49 -15.36
C ARG A 224 -1.11 -21.82 -15.04
N GLU A 225 -0.35 -22.91 -15.00
CA GLU A 225 -0.85 -24.24 -14.63
C GLU A 225 -1.34 -24.32 -13.18
N GLU A 226 -0.88 -23.40 -12.32
CA GLU A 226 -1.27 -23.32 -10.89
C GLU A 226 -2.37 -22.29 -10.64
N ILE A 227 -2.69 -21.46 -11.64
CA ILE A 227 -3.79 -20.49 -11.52
C ILE A 227 -5.13 -21.25 -11.54
N PRO A 228 -6.02 -21.00 -10.57
CA PRO A 228 -7.35 -21.60 -10.57
C PRO A 228 -8.17 -21.18 -11.79
N ASP A 229 -8.97 -22.10 -12.33
CA ASP A 229 -9.97 -21.77 -13.34
C ASP A 229 -10.99 -20.76 -12.79
N ILE A 230 -11.14 -19.63 -13.49
CA ILE A 230 -12.07 -18.57 -13.10
C ILE A 230 -13.40 -18.80 -13.82
N ALA A 231 -14.46 -19.07 -13.06
CA ALA A 231 -15.83 -19.06 -13.56
C ALA A 231 -16.32 -17.60 -13.68
N PRO A 232 -16.49 -17.03 -14.89
CA PRO A 232 -16.78 -15.59 -15.04
C PRO A 232 -18.12 -15.16 -14.44
N ASP A 233 -19.08 -16.08 -14.37
CA ASP A 233 -20.41 -15.90 -13.78
C ASP A 233 -20.39 -15.81 -12.24
N LYS A 234 -19.36 -16.38 -11.60
CA LYS A 234 -19.17 -16.33 -10.15
C LYS A 234 -18.20 -15.24 -9.69
N LEU A 235 -17.60 -14.51 -10.64
CA LEU A 235 -16.58 -13.52 -10.38
C LEU A 235 -17.18 -12.26 -9.74
N GLN A 236 -16.82 -12.00 -8.49
CA GLN A 236 -17.21 -10.78 -7.80
C GLN A 236 -16.19 -9.67 -8.06
N GLN A 237 -16.66 -8.43 -8.18
CA GLN A 237 -15.78 -7.27 -8.26
C GLN A 237 -15.53 -6.72 -6.85
N THR A 238 -14.27 -6.43 -6.53
CA THR A 238 -13.88 -5.83 -5.24
C THR A 238 -12.75 -4.83 -5.44
N SER A 239 -12.46 -4.04 -4.41
CA SER A 239 -11.31 -3.12 -4.38
C SER A 239 -10.18 -3.67 -3.51
N ALA A 240 -8.96 -3.13 -3.69
CA ALA A 240 -7.82 -3.48 -2.85
C ALA A 240 -8.04 -3.04 -1.39
N GLU A 241 -8.76 -1.94 -1.18
CA GLU A 241 -9.15 -1.44 0.13
C GLU A 241 -10.12 -2.41 0.85
N GLU A 242 -11.16 -2.89 0.16
CA GLU A 242 -12.17 -3.80 0.74
C GLU A 242 -11.56 -5.14 1.19
N LEU A 243 -10.54 -5.63 0.48
CA LEU A 243 -9.80 -6.83 0.85
C LEU A 243 -8.60 -6.57 1.77
N ARG A 244 -8.36 -5.32 2.21
CA ARG A 244 -7.19 -4.93 3.03
C ARG A 244 -5.83 -5.22 2.38
N ILE A 245 -5.80 -5.42 1.07
CA ILE A 245 -4.56 -5.62 0.30
C ILE A 245 -3.75 -4.32 0.23
N ALA A 246 -4.42 -3.17 0.32
CA ALA A 246 -3.79 -1.85 0.31
C ALA A 246 -3.03 -1.50 1.61
N ASP A 247 -3.27 -2.21 2.72
CA ASP A 247 -2.71 -1.89 4.06
C ASP A 247 -1.19 -1.81 4.06
N ALA A 248 -0.54 -2.75 3.38
CA ALA A 248 0.91 -2.75 3.29
C ALA A 248 1.45 -1.56 2.49
N LEU A 249 0.73 -1.12 1.46
CA LEU A 249 1.10 0.05 0.67
C LEU A 249 0.89 1.34 1.47
N HIS A 250 -0.20 1.43 2.25
CA HIS A 250 -0.44 2.52 3.19
C HIS A 250 0.70 2.62 4.21
N THR A 251 1.12 1.47 4.74
CA THR A 251 2.23 1.34 5.69
C THR A 251 3.57 1.76 5.07
N THR A 252 3.88 1.25 3.88
CA THR A 252 5.10 1.61 3.15
C THR A 252 5.14 3.12 2.86
N LEU A 253 4.02 3.69 2.39
CA LEU A 253 3.91 5.13 2.12
C LEU A 253 4.13 5.97 3.39
N PHE A 254 3.47 5.60 4.49
CA PHE A 254 3.63 6.27 5.78
C PHE A 254 5.09 6.26 6.24
N ARG A 255 5.74 5.09 6.20
CA ARG A 255 7.13 4.93 6.64
C ARG A 255 8.11 5.70 5.77
N ALA A 256 7.88 5.71 4.47
CA ALA A 256 8.70 6.49 3.54
C ALA A 256 8.57 8.00 3.81
N PHE A 257 7.37 8.49 4.12
CA PHE A 257 7.14 9.93 4.37
C PHE A 257 7.57 10.40 5.76
N VAL A 258 7.54 9.52 6.76
CA VAL A 258 7.99 9.84 8.12
C VAL A 258 9.51 9.76 8.25
N SER A 259 10.16 8.91 7.46
CA SER A 259 11.59 8.63 7.55
C SER A 259 12.41 9.49 6.60
N ARG A 260 13.62 9.87 7.04
CA ARG A 260 14.73 10.28 6.17
C ARG A 260 16.04 9.64 6.64
N PRO A 261 17.06 9.57 5.77
CA PRO A 261 18.40 9.20 6.21
C PRO A 261 18.89 10.14 7.34
N PRO A 262 19.69 9.64 8.29
CA PRO A 262 20.33 10.50 9.28
C PRO A 262 21.15 11.62 8.61
N GLY A 263 20.86 12.88 8.96
CA GLY A 263 21.63 14.05 8.51
C GLY A 263 20.96 14.95 7.46
N GLU A 264 19.78 14.61 6.95
CA GLU A 264 19.04 15.44 6.01
C GLU A 264 17.82 16.15 6.65
N ALA A 265 17.63 17.43 6.32
CA ALA A 265 16.49 18.21 6.81
C ALA A 265 15.18 17.78 6.12
N LEU A 266 14.31 17.08 6.84
CA LEU A 266 12.96 16.73 6.38
C LEU A 266 12.19 17.96 5.93
N GLU A 267 11.55 17.88 4.76
CA GLU A 267 10.66 18.94 4.29
C GLU A 267 9.43 19.08 5.21
N PRO A 268 8.84 20.29 5.30
CA PRO A 268 7.58 20.50 6.00
C PRO A 268 6.46 19.63 5.42
N LEU A 269 5.61 19.08 6.29
CA LEU A 269 4.51 18.20 5.85
C LEU A 269 3.53 18.95 4.93
N GLU A 270 3.32 20.24 5.19
CA GLU A 270 2.46 21.08 4.36
C GLU A 270 2.96 21.12 2.91
N GLN A 271 4.27 21.23 2.72
CA GLN A 271 4.90 21.24 1.40
C GLN A 271 4.82 19.86 0.74
N LEU A 272 5.16 18.79 1.46
CA LEU A 272 5.06 17.41 0.97
C LEU A 272 3.66 17.11 0.39
N PHE A 273 2.60 17.49 1.11
CA PHE A 273 1.23 17.27 0.66
C PHE A 273 0.78 18.21 -0.45
N ALA A 274 1.26 19.47 -0.46
CA ALA A 274 0.99 20.40 -1.54
C ALA A 274 1.57 19.89 -2.87
N ASP A 275 2.82 19.45 -2.84
CA ASP A 275 3.56 18.98 -4.01
C ASP A 275 3.02 17.63 -4.53
N ASN A 276 2.52 16.77 -3.64
CA ASN A 276 2.00 15.46 -3.99
C ASN A 276 0.47 15.37 -4.10
N ARG A 277 -0.27 16.48 -4.02
CA ARG A 277 -1.75 16.48 -3.93
C ARG A 277 -2.44 15.63 -5.01
N LYS A 278 -2.02 15.75 -6.27
CA LYS A 278 -2.61 14.99 -7.38
C LYS A 278 -2.26 13.49 -7.32
N LYS A 279 -1.01 13.18 -6.94
CA LYS A 279 -0.53 11.80 -6.81
C LYS A 279 -1.24 11.08 -5.67
N LEU A 280 -1.41 11.75 -4.53
CA LEU A 280 -2.19 11.22 -3.40
C LEU A 280 -3.66 10.99 -3.78
N ALA A 281 -4.29 11.92 -4.51
CA ALA A 281 -5.66 11.71 -4.99
C ALA A 281 -5.76 10.49 -5.93
N ALA A 282 -4.80 10.31 -6.84
CA ALA A 282 -4.74 9.14 -7.72
C ALA A 282 -4.53 7.84 -6.93
N TYR A 283 -3.68 7.87 -5.89
CA TYR A 283 -3.44 6.75 -4.98
C TYR A 283 -4.73 6.29 -4.28
N TRP A 284 -5.46 7.21 -3.64
CA TRP A 284 -6.70 6.87 -2.94
C TRP A 284 -7.79 6.38 -3.90
N LEU A 285 -7.96 7.03 -5.06
CA LEU A 285 -8.91 6.58 -6.07
C LEU A 285 -8.58 5.17 -6.56
N ALA A 286 -7.29 4.87 -6.74
CA ALA A 286 -6.86 3.56 -7.19
C ALA A 286 -7.05 2.46 -6.12
N SER A 287 -7.00 2.79 -4.83
CA SER A 287 -7.27 1.81 -3.76
C SER A 287 -8.73 1.35 -3.74
N TRP A 288 -9.65 2.20 -4.19
CA TRP A 288 -11.08 1.89 -4.40
C TRP A 288 -11.37 1.31 -5.81
N GLY A 289 -10.42 1.40 -6.73
CA GLY A 289 -10.57 0.96 -8.12
C GLY A 289 -11.66 1.76 -8.86
N ARG A 290 -12.61 1.07 -9.50
CA ARG A 290 -13.76 1.69 -10.17
C ARG A 290 -14.96 1.88 -9.24
N ARG A 291 -14.82 1.50 -7.97
CA ARG A 291 -15.92 1.55 -7.01
C ARG A 291 -16.01 2.94 -6.37
N PRO A 292 -17.21 3.31 -5.89
CA PRO A 292 -17.33 4.44 -4.99
C PRO A 292 -16.46 4.26 -3.73
N PRO A 293 -16.13 5.36 -3.01
CA PRO A 293 -15.49 5.27 -1.72
C PRO A 293 -16.25 4.32 -0.77
N PRO A 294 -15.57 3.36 -0.10
CA PRO A 294 -16.21 2.40 0.79
C PRO A 294 -17.00 3.07 1.93
N GLY A 295 -18.12 2.46 2.30
CA GLY A 295 -18.99 2.94 3.39
C GLY A 295 -19.98 4.05 3.02
N ILE A 296 -19.89 4.61 1.81
CA ILE A 296 -20.85 5.63 1.34
C ILE A 296 -21.95 4.95 0.52
N PRO A 297 -23.25 5.15 0.85
CA PRO A 297 -24.35 4.54 0.09
C PRO A 297 -24.34 4.96 -1.38
N ALA A 298 -24.52 3.99 -2.29
CA ALA A 298 -24.48 4.23 -3.73
C ALA A 298 -25.50 5.27 -4.21
N GLU A 299 -26.67 5.37 -3.55
CA GLU A 299 -27.70 6.35 -3.88
C GLU A 299 -27.23 7.78 -3.62
N VAL A 300 -26.57 8.02 -2.48
CA VAL A 300 -26.00 9.34 -2.14
C VAL A 300 -25.00 9.76 -3.21
N ILE A 301 -24.19 8.81 -3.69
CA ILE A 301 -23.17 9.08 -4.71
C ILE A 301 -23.82 9.38 -6.04
N ARG A 302 -24.79 8.57 -6.46
CA ARG A 302 -25.57 8.78 -7.68
C ARG A 302 -26.21 10.17 -7.71
N ASP A 303 -26.82 10.59 -6.60
CA ASP A 303 -27.48 11.89 -6.49
C ASP A 303 -26.46 13.05 -6.53
N MET A 304 -25.33 12.89 -5.85
CA MET A 304 -24.24 13.89 -5.85
C MET A 304 -23.50 13.96 -7.20
N GLN A 305 -23.49 12.87 -7.98
CA GLN A 305 -22.90 12.82 -9.31
C GLN A 305 -23.89 13.20 -10.42
N ASN A 306 -25.19 13.38 -10.11
CA ASN A 306 -26.22 13.83 -11.06
C ASN A 306 -26.06 15.31 -11.41
N LEU A 307 -25.08 15.60 -12.28
CA LEU A 307 -24.75 16.96 -12.72
C LEU A 307 -25.92 17.66 -13.40
N GLU A 308 -26.68 16.92 -14.22
CA GLU A 308 -27.83 17.48 -14.94
C GLU A 308 -28.95 17.89 -13.98
N GLY A 309 -29.30 17.01 -13.03
CA GLY A 309 -30.27 17.32 -11.98
C GLY A 309 -29.86 18.53 -11.17
N GLN A 310 -28.58 18.62 -10.77
CA GLN A 310 -28.06 19.77 -10.04
C GLN A 310 -28.10 21.06 -10.84
N LYS A 311 -27.74 21.04 -12.14
CA LYS A 311 -27.86 22.21 -13.02
C LYS A 311 -29.30 22.71 -13.08
N ARG A 312 -30.27 21.80 -13.30
CA ARG A 312 -31.70 22.15 -13.35
C ARG A 312 -32.17 22.76 -12.03
N GLN A 313 -31.88 22.12 -10.90
CA GLN A 313 -32.27 22.62 -9.58
C GLN A 313 -31.64 23.99 -9.28
N PHE A 314 -30.34 24.15 -9.48
CA PHE A 314 -29.65 25.40 -9.19
C PHE A 314 -30.06 26.52 -10.13
N HIS A 315 -30.50 26.20 -11.35
CA HIS A 315 -31.05 27.20 -12.27
C HIS A 315 -32.35 27.79 -11.73
N LEU A 316 -33.25 26.94 -11.23
CA LEU A 316 -34.49 27.38 -10.57
C LEU A 316 -34.20 28.26 -9.35
N GLU A 317 -33.24 27.85 -8.51
CA GLU A 317 -32.81 28.62 -7.35
C GLU A 317 -32.20 29.98 -7.73
N TRP A 318 -31.38 30.02 -8.78
CA TRP A 318 -30.76 31.24 -9.28
C TRP A 318 -31.81 32.21 -9.84
N THR A 319 -32.77 31.71 -10.64
CA THR A 319 -33.88 32.52 -11.15
C THR A 319 -34.75 33.08 -10.03
N ALA A 320 -35.05 32.26 -9.00
CA ALA A 320 -35.79 32.70 -7.83
C ALA A 320 -35.02 33.77 -7.04
N ALA A 321 -33.71 33.58 -6.83
CA ALA A 321 -32.85 34.55 -6.15
C ALA A 321 -32.77 35.89 -6.89
N ARG A 322 -32.66 35.87 -8.23
CA ARG A 322 -32.69 37.09 -9.07
C ARG A 322 -33.99 37.87 -8.93
N LYS A 323 -35.13 37.17 -8.82
CA LYS A 323 -36.44 37.80 -8.59
C LYS A 323 -36.55 38.40 -7.19
N ALA A 324 -36.07 37.69 -6.17
CA ALA A 324 -36.17 38.12 -4.78
C ALA A 324 -35.20 39.25 -4.42
N ARG A 325 -34.00 39.27 -5.01
CA ARG A 325 -32.94 40.26 -4.73
C ARG A 325 -32.28 40.75 -6.03
N PRO A 326 -32.96 41.61 -6.81
CA PRO A 326 -32.46 42.04 -8.12
C PRO A 326 -31.17 42.88 -8.06
N SER A 327 -31.00 43.71 -7.03
CA SER A 327 -29.80 44.53 -6.81
C SER A 327 -28.56 43.66 -6.59
N ASP A 328 -28.67 42.67 -5.69
CA ASP A 328 -27.55 41.85 -5.23
C ASP A 328 -27.11 40.83 -6.29
N MET A 329 -28.04 40.45 -7.18
CA MET A 329 -27.83 39.41 -8.20
C MET A 329 -27.59 39.98 -9.60
N LYS A 330 -27.49 41.32 -9.76
CA LYS A 330 -27.41 42.01 -11.06
C LYS A 330 -26.29 41.46 -11.94
N ASP A 331 -25.12 41.22 -11.36
CA ASP A 331 -23.91 40.80 -12.08
C ASP A 331 -23.53 39.33 -11.81
N VAL A 332 -24.39 38.57 -11.11
CA VAL A 332 -24.12 37.18 -10.77
C VAL A 332 -24.59 36.26 -11.88
N SER A 333 -23.66 35.79 -12.71
CA SER A 333 -23.93 34.78 -13.73
C SER A 333 -24.39 33.45 -13.11
N PHE A 334 -25.14 32.65 -13.87
CA PHE A 334 -25.54 31.32 -13.42
C PHE A 334 -24.31 30.45 -13.10
N SER A 335 -23.26 30.53 -13.90
CA SER A 335 -22.02 29.75 -13.74
C SER A 335 -21.30 30.11 -12.43
N ALA A 336 -21.25 31.41 -12.07
CA ALA A 336 -20.73 31.86 -10.78
C ALA A 336 -21.59 31.35 -9.61
N PHE A 337 -22.92 31.44 -9.72
CA PHE A 337 -23.85 30.92 -8.72
C PHE A 337 -23.72 29.39 -8.56
N PHE A 338 -23.62 28.66 -9.66
CA PHE A 338 -23.44 27.21 -9.69
C PHE A 338 -22.13 26.78 -9.01
N ARG A 339 -21.01 27.46 -9.30
CA ARG A 339 -19.73 27.24 -8.62
C ARG A 339 -19.87 27.44 -7.11
N MET A 340 -20.46 28.54 -6.68
CA MET A 340 -20.71 28.82 -5.27
C MET A 340 -21.56 27.72 -4.61
N ARG A 341 -22.64 27.29 -5.26
CA ARG A 341 -23.50 26.20 -4.75
C ARG A 341 -22.76 24.87 -4.64
N ARG A 342 -21.98 24.47 -5.66
CA ARG A 342 -21.16 23.25 -5.59
C ARG A 342 -20.05 23.35 -4.55
N MET A 343 -19.44 24.52 -4.35
CA MET A 343 -18.50 24.72 -3.25
C MET A 343 -19.17 24.51 -1.89
N LYS A 344 -20.37 25.06 -1.69
CA LYS A 344 -21.15 24.83 -0.48
C LYS A 344 -21.50 23.34 -0.29
N LEU A 345 -21.98 22.67 -1.34
CA LEU A 345 -22.23 21.22 -1.27
C LEU A 345 -20.98 20.42 -0.88
N ARG A 346 -19.79 20.77 -1.42
CA ARG A 346 -18.54 20.13 -1.00
C ARG A 346 -18.21 20.37 0.46
N GLN A 347 -18.42 21.60 0.96
CA GLN A 347 -18.21 21.92 2.37
C GLN A 347 -19.15 21.12 3.26
N ASP A 348 -20.43 21.03 2.89
CA ASP A 348 -21.44 20.27 3.63
C ASP A 348 -21.13 18.76 3.60
N LEU A 349 -20.73 18.23 2.44
CA LEU A 349 -20.29 16.84 2.29
C LEU A 349 -19.04 16.55 3.14
N ARG A 350 -18.05 17.45 3.15
CA ARG A 350 -16.85 17.33 3.98
C ARG A 350 -17.21 17.29 5.47
N LYS A 351 -18.12 18.17 5.91
CA LYS A 351 -18.61 18.15 7.30
C LYS A 351 -19.29 16.83 7.63
N LYS A 352 -20.11 16.29 6.73
CA LYS A 352 -20.79 15.01 6.92
C LYS A 352 -19.81 13.85 7.03
N ILE A 353 -18.87 13.74 6.08
CA ILE A 353 -17.81 12.71 6.12
C ILE A 353 -16.98 12.81 7.39
N ASN A 354 -16.67 14.02 7.85
CA ASN A 354 -15.95 14.22 9.11
C ASN A 354 -16.77 13.78 10.33
N ALA A 355 -18.08 14.06 10.36
CA ALA A 355 -18.96 13.68 11.45
C ALA A 355 -19.22 12.16 11.51
N GLU A 356 -19.12 11.47 10.38
CA GLU A 356 -19.33 10.03 10.25
C GLU A 356 -18.02 9.25 10.10
N ALA A 357 -16.85 9.87 10.32
CA ALA A 357 -15.55 9.26 10.02
C ALA A 357 -15.34 7.90 10.69
N ASP A 358 -15.72 7.77 11.96
CA ASP A 358 -15.61 6.52 12.74
C ASP A 358 -16.53 5.41 12.20
N ASN A 359 -17.58 5.77 11.45
CA ASN A 359 -18.52 4.85 10.82
C ASN A 359 -18.15 4.52 9.36
N LEU A 360 -17.09 5.14 8.83
CA LEU A 360 -16.62 4.90 7.46
C LEU A 360 -15.46 3.89 7.51
N PRO A 361 -15.66 2.63 7.07
CA PRO A 361 -14.71 1.55 7.32
C PRO A 361 -13.30 1.84 6.80
N ALA A 362 -13.16 2.47 5.63
CA ALA A 362 -11.85 2.80 5.06
C ALA A 362 -11.10 3.84 5.91
N LEU A 363 -11.78 4.86 6.44
CA LEU A 363 -11.15 5.89 7.27
C LEU A 363 -10.80 5.37 8.66
N ALA A 364 -11.76 4.70 9.31
CA ALA A 364 -11.54 4.12 10.64
C ALA A 364 -10.41 3.09 10.62
N HIS A 365 -10.36 2.24 9.59
CA HIS A 365 -9.30 1.25 9.41
C HIS A 365 -7.94 1.91 9.14
N LEU A 366 -7.88 2.93 8.28
CA LEU A 366 -6.63 3.66 8.03
C LEU A 366 -6.11 4.33 9.30
N GLU A 367 -6.98 4.93 10.13
CA GLU A 367 -6.59 5.52 11.42
C GLU A 367 -5.99 4.47 12.35
N ILE A 368 -6.63 3.30 12.51
CA ILE A 368 -6.13 2.18 13.32
C ILE A 368 -4.76 1.70 12.81
N LEU A 369 -4.64 1.51 11.49
CA LEU A 369 -3.40 1.07 10.85
C LEU A 369 -2.26 2.06 11.14
N LEU A 370 -2.51 3.36 10.94
CA LEU A 370 -1.49 4.40 11.14
C LEU A 370 -1.12 4.59 12.61
N ASP A 371 -2.07 4.44 13.54
CA ASP A 371 -1.78 4.45 14.98
C ASP A 371 -0.85 3.27 15.37
N GLY A 372 -1.11 2.08 14.81
CA GLY A 372 -0.21 0.92 14.96
C GLY A 372 1.17 1.13 14.35
N GLU A 373 1.29 1.93 13.28
CA GLU A 373 2.58 2.30 12.71
C GLU A 373 3.30 3.38 13.54
N ILE A 374 2.56 4.33 14.12
CA ILE A 374 3.12 5.35 15.02
C ILE A 374 3.74 4.71 16.26
N SER A 375 3.13 3.65 16.82
CA SER A 375 3.69 2.96 17.99
C SER A 375 5.03 2.26 17.72
N LYS A 376 5.37 2.05 16.43
CA LYS A 376 6.63 1.44 16.00
C LYS A 376 7.71 2.48 15.68
N LEU A 377 7.43 3.78 15.77
CA LEU A 377 8.40 4.82 15.44
C LEU A 377 9.39 5.07 16.58
N ALA A 378 10.61 5.48 16.22
CA ALA A 378 11.57 5.99 17.19
C ALA A 378 11.01 7.23 17.92
N PRO A 379 11.34 7.47 19.20
CA PRO A 379 10.78 8.57 19.99
C PRO A 379 10.86 9.95 19.31
N GLY A 380 11.97 10.23 18.59
CA GLY A 380 12.17 11.49 17.85
C GLY A 380 11.28 11.66 16.60
N GLN A 381 10.64 10.59 16.13
CA GLN A 381 9.78 10.60 14.94
C GLN A 381 8.28 10.64 15.28
N VAL A 382 7.89 10.31 16.51
CA VAL A 382 6.48 10.14 16.92
C VAL A 382 5.63 11.39 16.63
N ALA A 383 6.12 12.58 16.95
CA ALA A 383 5.37 13.82 16.73
C ALA A 383 5.11 14.08 15.23
N ARG A 384 6.13 13.86 14.39
CA ARG A 384 5.99 13.96 12.93
C ARG A 384 5.07 12.86 12.40
N GLY A 385 5.20 11.63 12.90
CA GLY A 385 4.34 10.50 12.54
C GLY A 385 2.86 10.79 12.80
N ARG A 386 2.52 11.34 13.98
CA ARG A 386 1.14 11.75 14.30
C ARG A 386 0.61 12.83 13.36
N ALA A 387 1.43 13.84 13.06
CA ALA A 387 1.04 14.91 12.13
C ALA A 387 0.85 14.38 10.70
N LEU A 388 1.74 13.48 10.24
CA LEU A 388 1.66 12.82 8.95
C LEU A 388 0.41 11.93 8.84
N ALA A 389 0.13 11.11 9.86
CA ALA A 389 -1.04 10.24 9.88
C ALA A 389 -2.34 11.05 9.73
N LYS A 390 -2.47 12.13 10.52
CA LYS A 390 -3.59 13.07 10.39
C LYS A 390 -3.72 13.66 8.98
N ALA A 391 -2.59 13.99 8.35
CA ALA A 391 -2.57 14.55 7.00
C ALA A 391 -2.95 13.50 5.93
N LEU A 392 -2.50 12.24 6.05
CA LEU A 392 -2.88 11.14 5.16
C LEU A 392 -4.38 10.85 5.24
N VAL A 393 -4.94 10.75 6.45
CA VAL A 393 -6.37 10.58 6.67
C VAL A 393 -7.15 11.75 6.08
N GLN A 394 -6.68 12.99 6.28
CA GLN A 394 -7.32 14.15 5.68
C GLN A 394 -7.24 14.14 4.15
N SER A 395 -6.15 13.64 3.57
CA SER A 395 -5.99 13.47 2.13
C SER A 395 -6.96 12.42 1.56
N GLN A 396 -7.17 11.30 2.27
CA GLN A 396 -8.18 10.30 1.89
C GLN A 396 -9.58 10.91 1.94
N ARG A 397 -9.94 11.62 3.03
CA ARG A 397 -11.22 12.34 3.17
C ARG A 397 -11.47 13.33 2.02
N ASP A 398 -10.47 14.15 1.70
CA ASP A 398 -10.57 15.13 0.63
C ASP A 398 -10.76 14.45 -0.74
N THR A 399 -10.13 13.29 -0.93
CA THR A 399 -10.30 12.46 -2.13
C THR A 399 -11.69 11.83 -2.19
N MET A 400 -12.27 11.38 -1.06
CA MET A 400 -13.65 10.89 -1.02
C MET A 400 -14.63 11.98 -1.45
N VAL A 401 -14.47 13.21 -0.95
CA VAL A 401 -15.28 14.37 -1.36
C VAL A 401 -15.15 14.62 -2.87
N MET A 402 -13.92 14.54 -3.41
CA MET A 402 -13.68 14.70 -4.85
C MET A 402 -14.30 13.59 -5.69
N ALA A 403 -14.28 12.34 -5.22
CA ALA A 403 -14.88 11.20 -5.91
C ALA A 403 -16.42 11.31 -5.94
N ILE A 404 -17.04 11.73 -4.84
CA ILE A 404 -18.49 11.88 -4.73
C ILE A 404 -18.98 13.12 -5.47
N LEU A 405 -18.26 14.24 -5.38
CA LEU A 405 -18.67 15.52 -5.97
C LEU A 405 -17.54 16.13 -6.83
N PRO A 406 -17.25 15.54 -8.01
CA PRO A 406 -16.10 15.89 -8.84
C PRO A 406 -16.13 17.34 -9.32
N LEU A 407 -14.97 17.82 -9.77
CA LEU A 407 -14.83 19.12 -10.44
C LEU A 407 -15.55 19.07 -11.79
N VAL A 408 -16.27 20.14 -12.10
CA VAL A 408 -16.95 20.31 -13.39
C VAL A 408 -16.05 21.19 -14.26
N PRO A 409 -15.53 20.67 -15.39
CA PRO A 409 -14.76 21.48 -16.34
C PRO A 409 -15.54 22.69 -16.82
N GLU A 410 -14.86 23.82 -17.05
CA GLU A 410 -15.52 25.10 -17.37
C GLU A 410 -16.42 25.02 -18.61
N ARG A 411 -15.97 24.29 -19.64
CA ARG A 411 -16.74 24.03 -20.87
C ARG A 411 -18.14 23.45 -20.62
N PHE A 412 -18.33 22.74 -19.50
CA PHE A 412 -19.62 22.12 -19.16
C PHE A 412 -20.45 22.97 -18.19
N LEU A 413 -20.02 24.17 -17.81
CA LEU A 413 -20.79 25.00 -16.88
C LEU A 413 -21.92 25.76 -17.60
N ASP A 414 -21.70 26.12 -18.86
CA ASP A 414 -22.63 26.94 -19.64
C ASP A 414 -23.54 26.11 -20.56
N GLU A 415 -23.23 24.82 -20.73
CA GLU A 415 -24.06 23.90 -21.51
C GLU A 415 -25.24 23.36 -20.68
N PRO A 416 -26.48 23.38 -21.18
CA PRO A 416 -27.64 22.86 -20.47
C PRO A 416 -27.64 21.32 -20.35
N ARG A 417 -26.76 20.61 -21.06
CA ARG A 417 -26.62 19.14 -21.02
C ARG A 417 -25.25 18.74 -20.47
N SER A 418 -25.18 17.54 -19.90
CA SER A 418 -23.91 16.90 -19.54
C SER A 418 -23.25 16.36 -20.82
N PRO A 419 -21.91 16.25 -20.88
CA PRO A 419 -21.27 15.49 -21.93
C PRO A 419 -21.77 14.04 -21.89
N THR A 420 -22.00 13.45 -23.06
CA THR A 420 -21.97 12.00 -23.22
C THR A 420 -20.62 11.53 -22.68
N PRO A 421 -20.55 10.48 -21.83
CA PRO A 421 -19.26 9.97 -21.40
C PRO A 421 -18.48 9.49 -22.63
N GLU A 422 -17.49 10.27 -23.05
CA GLU A 422 -16.39 9.72 -23.83
C GLU A 422 -15.67 8.77 -22.88
N LEU A 423 -15.85 7.47 -23.13
CA LEU A 423 -14.93 6.47 -22.60
C LEU A 423 -13.52 6.93 -22.97
N PRO A 424 -12.55 6.92 -22.03
CA PRO A 424 -11.17 7.19 -22.40
C PRO A 424 -10.76 6.22 -23.53
N PRO A 425 -9.90 6.64 -24.47
CA PRO A 425 -9.31 5.70 -25.41
C PRO A 425 -8.72 4.54 -24.60
N GLN A 426 -9.07 3.32 -25.02
CA GLN A 426 -8.47 2.11 -24.49
C GLN A 426 -7.03 2.08 -24.99
N GLU A 427 -6.09 2.48 -24.13
CA GLU A 427 -4.69 2.09 -24.20
C GLU A 427 -4.26 1.48 -22.86
#